data_AF-A0A919PSW2-F1
#
_entry.id   AF-A0A919PSW2-F1
#
_cell.length_a   1.000
_cell.length_b   1.000
_cell.length_c   1.000
_cell.angle_alpha   90.00
_cell.angle_beta   90.00
_cell.angle_gamma   90.00
#
_symmetry.space_group_name_H-M   'P 1'
#
loop_
_entity.id
_entity.type
_entity.pdbx_description
1 polymer ?
#
loop_
_entity_poly.entity_id
_entity_poly.type
_entity_poly.pdbx_seq_one_letter_code
_entity_poly.pdbx_strand_id
1 'polypeptide(L)'
;MRRSSPTARLAGVLFILASATAIAGGSLLLPIQQPDYLSTGGRHAQLATGALLEFALAVSVIAIAAVLWPVLRRDGEHLAMLYVTTRTLEGVLIAAGATGALVMTSLAEGHAPTAAGDAVLGGRDWAYRMGTLVVFGASAVVLNALLLRGRQVPSWLAWWGLIGGGLLLVRGVIEVYGVELPVAAQAVLAAPIGIEEMVFAGWLIVKGLAPAESRGA
;
A
#
# COMPACT_ATOMS: atom_id res chain seq x y z
N MET A 1 12.18 8.42 28.73
CA MET A 1 11.61 7.93 27.46
C MET A 1 10.15 8.33 27.40
N ARG A 2 9.72 9.13 26.40
CA ARG A 2 8.31 9.52 26.27
C ARG A 2 7.51 8.32 25.75
N ARG A 3 6.37 8.00 26.38
CA ARG A 3 5.47 6.94 25.92
C ARG A 3 4.81 7.39 24.61
N SER A 4 4.82 6.53 23.60
CA SER A 4 4.11 6.75 22.35
C SER A 4 2.61 6.97 22.62
N SER A 5 2.00 7.97 21.97
CA SER A 5 0.55 8.18 22.08
C SER A 5 -0.20 6.95 21.55
N PRO A 6 -1.41 6.65 22.06
CA PRO A 6 -2.22 5.55 21.54
C PRO A 6 -2.41 5.63 20.01
N THR A 7 -2.57 6.85 19.48
CA THR A 7 -2.66 7.13 18.04
C THR A 7 -1.41 6.71 17.28
N ALA A 8 -0.21 7.08 17.75
CA ALA A 8 1.04 6.71 17.07
C ALA A 8 1.25 5.18 17.10
N ARG A 9 0.99 4.53 18.24
CA ARG A 9 1.06 3.06 18.34
C ARG A 9 0.09 2.38 17.39
N LEU A 10 -1.15 2.85 17.33
CA LEU A 10 -2.16 2.30 16.42
C LEU A 10 -1.73 2.45 14.96
N ALA A 11 -1.23 3.63 14.56
CA ALA A 11 -0.73 3.85 13.20
C ALA A 11 0.44 2.88 12.86
N GLY A 12 1.41 2.72 13.77
CA GLY A 12 2.52 1.78 13.56
C GLY A 12 2.07 0.32 13.44
N VAL A 13 1.13 -0.12 14.29
CA VAL A 13 0.55 -1.47 14.18
C VAL A 13 -0.18 -1.65 12.84
N LEU A 14 -0.92 -0.65 12.38
CA LEU A 14 -1.61 -0.71 11.10
C LEU A 14 -0.66 -0.78 9.90
N PHE A 15 0.49 -0.09 9.92
CA PHE A 15 1.53 -0.23 8.88
C PHE A 15 2.09 -1.65 8.82
N ILE A 16 2.39 -2.25 9.97
CA ILE A 16 2.86 -3.65 10.04
C ILE A 16 1.77 -4.59 9.54
N LEU A 17 0.52 -4.40 9.98
CA LEU A 17 -0.61 -5.21 9.54
C LEU A 17 -0.78 -5.12 8.02
N ALA A 18 -0.80 -3.91 7.46
CA ALA A 18 -0.89 -3.69 6.02
C ALA A 18 0.21 -4.44 5.26
N SER A 19 1.47 -4.29 5.67
CA SER A 19 2.58 -4.97 5.00
C SER A 19 2.51 -6.50 5.12
N ALA A 20 2.16 -7.02 6.30
CA ALA A 20 2.02 -8.44 6.52
C ALA A 20 0.89 -9.05 5.68
N THR A 21 -0.27 -8.39 5.64
CA THR A 21 -1.41 -8.86 4.85
C THR A 21 -1.19 -8.67 3.34
N ALA A 22 -0.43 -7.67 2.91
CA ALA A 22 -0.01 -7.53 1.52
C ALA A 22 0.86 -8.72 1.06
N ILE A 23 1.90 -9.04 1.83
CA ILE A 23 2.82 -10.14 1.49
C ILE A 23 2.09 -11.48 1.52
N ALA A 24 1.38 -11.76 2.62
CA ALA A 24 0.66 -13.02 2.78
C ALA A 24 -0.47 -13.16 1.77
N GLY A 25 -1.28 -12.11 1.59
CA GLY A 25 -2.40 -12.08 0.64
C GLY A 25 -1.94 -12.31 -0.79
N GLY A 26 -0.98 -11.50 -1.26
CA GLY A 26 -0.43 -11.63 -2.61
C GLY A 26 0.20 -13.01 -2.88
N SER A 27 0.92 -13.57 -1.90
CA SER A 27 1.51 -14.91 -2.01
C SER A 27 0.47 -16.01 -2.16
N LEU A 28 -0.64 -15.93 -1.44
CA LEU A 28 -1.73 -16.91 -1.54
C LEU A 28 -2.45 -16.81 -2.89
N LEU A 29 -2.41 -15.64 -3.55
CA LEU A 29 -3.03 -15.40 -4.85
C LEU A 29 -2.12 -15.72 -6.04
N LEU A 30 -0.85 -16.06 -5.88
CA LEU A 30 0.03 -16.44 -7.01
C LEU A 30 -0.54 -17.50 -7.97
N PRO A 31 -1.31 -18.51 -7.53
CA PRO A 31 -1.84 -19.52 -8.45
C PRO A 31 -2.75 -18.99 -9.56
N ILE A 32 -3.44 -17.85 -9.37
CA ILE A 32 -4.32 -17.30 -10.43
C ILE A 32 -3.56 -16.80 -11.66
N GLN A 33 -2.23 -16.67 -11.58
CA GLN A 33 -1.36 -16.28 -12.69
C GLN A 33 -0.94 -17.46 -13.57
N GLN A 34 -1.26 -18.70 -13.18
CA GLN A 34 -0.89 -19.88 -13.97
C GLN A 34 -1.79 -20.02 -15.21
N PRO A 35 -1.24 -20.30 -16.41
CA PRO A 35 -2.02 -20.39 -17.65
C PRO A 35 -3.14 -21.44 -17.62
N ASP A 36 -2.96 -22.49 -16.84
CA ASP A 36 -3.89 -23.61 -16.69
C ASP A 36 -4.87 -23.43 -15.51
N TYR A 37 -4.82 -22.31 -14.79
CA TYR A 37 -5.63 -22.08 -13.60
C TYR A 37 -7.13 -22.28 -13.83
N LEU A 38 -7.67 -21.73 -14.93
CA LEU A 38 -9.10 -21.86 -15.28
C LEU A 38 -9.50 -23.31 -15.56
N SER A 39 -8.56 -24.15 -15.98
CA SER A 39 -8.80 -25.57 -16.28
C SER A 39 -8.60 -26.50 -15.09
N THR A 40 -7.82 -26.07 -14.09
CA THR A 40 -7.43 -26.89 -12.93
C THR A 40 -8.24 -26.59 -11.67
N GLY A 41 -9.01 -25.49 -11.65
CA GLY A 41 -10.09 -25.24 -10.68
C GLY A 41 -9.70 -25.42 -9.21
N GLY A 42 -8.44 -25.13 -8.87
CA GLY A 42 -7.83 -25.67 -7.65
C GLY A 42 -7.57 -24.61 -6.59
N ARG A 43 -8.30 -24.71 -5.46
CA ARG A 43 -8.02 -24.13 -4.11
C ARG A 43 -8.80 -22.86 -3.72
N HIS A 44 -10.13 -22.94 -3.71
CA HIS A 44 -11.04 -21.88 -3.25
C HIS A 44 -10.69 -21.29 -1.88
N ALA A 45 -10.42 -22.11 -0.86
CA ALA A 45 -10.14 -21.62 0.49
C ALA A 45 -8.85 -20.79 0.58
N GLN A 46 -7.81 -21.17 -0.15
CA GLN A 46 -6.56 -20.42 -0.19
C GLN A 46 -6.77 -19.05 -0.85
N LEU A 47 -7.45 -19.02 -1.99
CA LEU A 47 -7.66 -17.79 -2.75
C LEU A 47 -8.63 -16.85 -2.04
N ALA A 48 -9.68 -17.39 -1.43
CA ALA A 48 -10.56 -16.64 -0.54
C ALA A 48 -9.78 -16.00 0.62
N THR A 49 -8.89 -16.77 1.26
CA THR A 49 -8.01 -16.25 2.32
C THR A 49 -7.12 -15.13 1.79
N GLY A 50 -6.49 -15.32 0.62
CA GLY A 50 -5.64 -14.32 -0.01
C GLY A 50 -6.37 -13.01 -0.30
N ALA A 51 -7.57 -13.09 -0.88
CA ALA A 51 -8.40 -11.93 -1.16
C ALA A 51 -8.86 -11.22 0.13
N LEU A 52 -9.26 -11.97 1.16
CA LEU A 52 -9.63 -11.38 2.46
C LEU A 52 -8.46 -10.65 3.13
N LEU A 53 -7.24 -11.15 2.99
CA LEU A 53 -6.03 -10.45 3.46
C LEU A 53 -5.76 -9.17 2.67
N GLU A 54 -5.99 -9.17 1.34
CA GLU A 54 -5.89 -7.93 0.54
C GLU A 54 -6.99 -6.92 0.90
N PHE A 55 -8.20 -7.35 1.24
CA PHE A 55 -9.22 -6.47 1.82
C PHE A 55 -8.79 -5.92 3.18
N ALA A 56 -8.18 -6.75 4.04
CA ALA A 56 -7.64 -6.30 5.32
C ALA A 56 -6.51 -5.27 5.13
N LEU A 57 -5.67 -5.45 4.10
CA LEU A 57 -4.69 -4.45 3.66
C LEU A 57 -5.40 -3.14 3.26
N ALA A 58 -6.40 -3.19 2.38
CA ALA A 58 -7.13 -2.00 1.93
C ALA A 58 -7.73 -1.22 3.10
N VAL A 59 -8.36 -1.91 4.05
CA VAL A 59 -8.89 -1.30 5.27
C VAL A 59 -7.78 -0.72 6.14
N SER A 60 -6.66 -1.41 6.29
CA SER A 60 -5.52 -0.93 7.08
C SER A 60 -4.94 0.37 6.50
N VAL A 61 -4.78 0.45 5.18
CA VAL A 61 -4.30 1.65 4.46
C VAL A 61 -5.21 2.85 4.69
N ILE A 62 -6.53 2.66 4.61
CA ILE A 62 -7.53 3.70 4.89
C ILE A 62 -7.48 4.10 6.38
N ALA A 63 -7.39 3.12 7.27
CA ALA A 63 -7.32 3.36 8.71
C ALA A 63 -6.07 4.14 9.13
N ILE A 64 -4.90 3.86 8.52
CA ILE A 64 -3.66 4.63 8.74
C ILE A 64 -3.92 6.11 8.45
N ALA A 65 -4.57 6.41 7.31
CA ALA A 65 -4.87 7.77 6.91
C ALA A 65 -5.78 8.49 7.91
N ALA A 66 -6.85 7.81 8.35
CA ALA A 66 -7.78 8.34 9.35
C ALA A 66 -7.12 8.57 10.72
N VAL A 67 -6.25 7.64 11.15
CA VAL A 67 -5.54 7.74 12.44
C VAL A 67 -4.50 8.87 12.43
N LEU A 68 -3.81 9.07 11.32
CA LEU A 68 -2.79 10.13 11.20
C LEU A 68 -3.38 11.52 10.90
N TRP A 69 -4.60 11.60 10.37
CA TRP A 69 -5.28 12.85 10.01
C TRP A 69 -5.18 13.97 11.06
N PRO A 70 -5.50 13.74 12.36
CA PRO A 70 -5.48 14.81 13.36
C PRO A 70 -4.11 15.42 13.59
N VAL A 71 -3.04 14.67 13.29
CA VAL A 71 -1.66 15.13 13.41
C VAL A 71 -1.24 15.82 12.12
N LEU A 72 -1.44 15.17 10.97
CA LEU A 72 -1.02 15.69 9.65
C LEU A 72 -1.70 17.01 9.27
N ARG A 73 -2.98 17.19 9.59
CA ARG A 73 -3.73 18.41 9.25
C ARG A 73 -3.16 19.68 9.91
N ARG A 74 -2.41 19.53 11.01
CA ARG A 74 -1.78 20.67 11.71
C ARG A 74 -0.62 21.28 10.94
N ASP A 75 0.05 20.47 10.11
CA ASP A 75 1.21 20.89 9.33
C ASP A 75 0.86 21.25 7.89
N GLY A 76 -0.38 21.00 7.46
CA GLY A 76 -0.89 21.39 6.16
C GLY A 76 -2.19 20.68 5.83
N GLU A 77 -3.33 21.35 6.05
CA GLU A 77 -4.66 20.75 5.86
C GLU A 77 -4.89 20.25 4.43
N HIS A 78 -4.51 21.02 3.41
CA HIS A 78 -4.66 20.61 2.01
C HIS A 78 -3.86 19.35 1.67
N LEU A 79 -2.61 19.26 2.14
CA LEU A 79 -1.77 18.07 1.90
C LEU A 79 -2.25 16.88 2.72
N ALA A 80 -2.75 17.10 3.94
CA ALA A 80 -3.35 16.03 4.74
C ALA A 80 -4.61 15.49 4.06
N MET A 81 -5.43 16.36 3.45
CA MET A 81 -6.60 15.92 2.67
C MET A 81 -6.16 15.11 1.46
N LEU A 82 -5.16 15.60 0.72
CA LEU A 82 -4.59 14.86 -0.40
C LEU A 82 -4.12 13.47 0.03
N TYR A 83 -3.40 13.35 1.15
CA TYR A 83 -2.95 12.07 1.69
C TYR A 83 -4.10 11.11 1.99
N VAL A 84 -5.17 11.59 2.66
CA VAL A 84 -6.35 10.78 2.95
C VAL A 84 -7.03 10.34 1.66
N THR A 85 -7.23 11.25 0.71
CA THR A 85 -7.85 10.94 -0.59
C THR A 85 -7.04 9.91 -1.37
N THR A 86 -5.71 10.06 -1.43
CA THR A 86 -4.85 9.08 -2.14
C THR A 86 -4.85 7.73 -1.44
N ARG A 87 -4.80 7.67 -0.11
CA ARG A 87 -4.89 6.40 0.65
C ARG A 87 -6.24 5.71 0.46
N THR A 88 -7.33 6.48 0.38
CA THR A 88 -8.65 5.91 0.07
C THR A 88 -8.72 5.36 -1.35
N LEU A 89 -8.21 6.10 -2.33
CA LEU A 89 -8.15 5.62 -3.72
C LEU A 89 -7.29 4.35 -3.86
N GLU A 90 -6.13 4.31 -3.19
CA GLU A 90 -5.28 3.12 -3.11
C GLU A 90 -6.05 1.92 -2.55
N GLY A 91 -6.72 2.09 -1.40
CA GLY A 91 -7.53 1.03 -0.79
C GLY A 91 -8.63 0.52 -1.71
N VAL A 92 -9.29 1.40 -2.46
CA VAL A 92 -10.31 1.02 -3.46
C VAL A 92 -9.70 0.19 -4.59
N LEU A 93 -8.53 0.57 -5.10
CA LEU A 93 -7.86 -0.16 -6.18
C LEU A 93 -7.36 -1.54 -5.71
N ILE A 94 -6.84 -1.63 -4.48
CA ILE A 94 -6.47 -2.90 -3.86
C ILE A 94 -7.71 -3.81 -3.72
N ALA A 95 -8.82 -3.27 -3.21
CA ALA A 95 -10.08 -3.99 -3.08
C ALA A 95 -10.60 -4.48 -4.45
N ALA A 96 -10.52 -3.65 -5.49
CA ALA A 96 -10.90 -4.03 -6.85
C ALA A 96 -10.02 -5.18 -7.38
N GLY A 97 -8.71 -5.12 -7.17
CA GLY A 97 -7.79 -6.21 -7.50
C GLY A 97 -8.13 -7.50 -6.76
N ALA A 98 -8.40 -7.43 -5.45
CA ALA A 98 -8.78 -8.57 -4.61
C ALA A 98 -10.10 -9.20 -5.08
N THR A 99 -11.10 -8.37 -5.42
CA THR A 99 -12.34 -8.84 -6.05
C THR A 99 -12.06 -9.55 -7.38
N GLY A 100 -11.18 -9.00 -8.23
CA GLY A 100 -10.77 -9.65 -9.47
C GLY A 100 -10.21 -11.06 -9.24
N ALA A 101 -9.41 -11.26 -8.18
CA ALA A 101 -8.91 -12.58 -7.81
C ALA A 101 -10.01 -13.55 -7.36
N LEU A 102 -11.07 -13.06 -6.70
CA LEU A 102 -12.24 -13.88 -6.39
C LEU A 102 -13.05 -14.22 -7.65
N VAL A 103 -13.20 -13.27 -8.57
CA VAL A 103 -13.89 -13.50 -9.85
C VAL A 103 -13.19 -14.61 -10.65
N MET A 104 -11.86 -14.69 -10.62
CA MET A 104 -11.10 -15.80 -11.23
C MET A 104 -11.56 -17.17 -10.72
N THR A 105 -11.91 -17.30 -9.43
CA THR A 105 -12.41 -18.56 -8.88
C THR A 105 -13.77 -18.94 -9.47
N SER A 106 -14.67 -17.98 -9.64
CA SER A 106 -15.99 -18.20 -10.25
C SER A 106 -15.89 -18.53 -11.74
N LEU A 107 -14.93 -17.91 -12.45
CA LEU A 107 -14.65 -18.21 -13.85
C LEU A 107 -14.11 -19.65 -14.03
N ALA A 108 -13.24 -20.10 -13.12
CA ALA A 108 -12.73 -21.46 -13.15
C ALA A 108 -13.84 -22.50 -12.88
N GLU A 109 -14.71 -22.27 -11.88
CA GLU A 109 -15.87 -23.14 -11.62
C GLU A 109 -16.82 -23.21 -12.83
N GLY A 110 -17.07 -22.07 -13.46
CA GLY A 110 -17.93 -21.95 -14.63
C GLY A 110 -17.32 -22.45 -15.93
N HIS A 111 -16.08 -22.96 -15.91
CA HIS A 111 -15.32 -23.36 -17.10
C HIS A 111 -15.32 -22.25 -18.17
N ALA A 112 -15.16 -21.01 -17.74
CA ALA A 112 -15.21 -19.85 -18.61
C ALA A 112 -14.05 -19.86 -19.62
N PRO A 113 -14.21 -19.21 -20.78
CA PRO A 113 -13.13 -19.09 -21.76
C PRO A 113 -11.89 -18.38 -21.20
N THR A 114 -10.71 -18.77 -21.65
CA THR A 114 -9.42 -18.16 -21.25
C THR A 114 -9.42 -16.63 -21.38
N ALA A 115 -9.99 -16.11 -22.46
CA ALA A 115 -10.08 -14.66 -22.69
C ALA A 115 -10.81 -13.89 -21.57
N ALA A 116 -11.77 -14.51 -20.88
CA ALA A 116 -12.45 -13.89 -19.74
C ALA A 116 -11.50 -13.80 -18.53
N GLY A 117 -10.72 -14.85 -18.27
CA GLY A 117 -9.70 -14.85 -17.24
C GLY A 117 -8.60 -13.82 -17.52
N ASP A 118 -8.11 -13.76 -18.75
CA ASP A 118 -7.08 -12.79 -19.18
C ASP A 118 -7.54 -11.34 -18.96
N ALA A 119 -8.80 -11.04 -19.28
CA ALA A 119 -9.37 -9.71 -19.04
C ALA A 119 -9.43 -9.35 -17.55
N VAL A 120 -9.82 -10.30 -16.69
CA VAL A 120 -9.88 -10.10 -15.24
C VAL A 120 -8.48 -9.95 -14.63
N LEU A 121 -7.53 -10.79 -15.04
CA LEU A 121 -6.13 -10.68 -14.63
C LEU A 121 -5.53 -9.35 -15.07
N GLY A 122 -5.75 -8.94 -16.33
CA GLY A 122 -5.31 -7.64 -16.82
C GLY A 122 -5.89 -6.48 -15.99
N GLY A 123 -7.18 -6.55 -15.64
CA GLY A 123 -7.82 -5.56 -14.75
C GLY A 123 -7.19 -5.51 -13.36
N ARG A 124 -6.89 -6.67 -12.76
CA ARG A 124 -6.19 -6.77 -11.47
C ARG A 124 -4.77 -6.19 -11.54
N ASP A 125 -4.04 -6.48 -12.62
CA ASP A 125 -2.68 -5.97 -12.80
C ASP A 125 -2.65 -4.44 -12.97
N TRP A 126 -3.64 -3.88 -13.68
CA TRP A 126 -3.80 -2.43 -13.78
C TRP A 126 -4.20 -1.80 -12.44
N ALA A 127 -5.06 -2.46 -11.66
CA ALA A 127 -5.40 -2.02 -10.31
C ALA A 127 -4.15 -1.99 -9.40
N TYR A 128 -3.26 -2.99 -9.51
CA TYR A 128 -1.98 -3.00 -8.81
C TYR A 128 -1.05 -1.86 -9.25
N ARG A 129 -0.82 -1.68 -10.56
CA ARG A 129 0.07 -0.61 -11.07
C ARG A 129 -0.43 0.76 -10.67
N MET A 130 -1.72 1.03 -10.87
CA MET A 130 -2.30 2.34 -10.52
C MET A 130 -2.38 2.53 -9.00
N GLY A 131 -2.84 1.53 -8.25
CA GLY A 131 -3.01 1.64 -6.81
C GLY A 131 -1.69 1.60 -6.06
N THR A 132 -1.00 0.46 -6.15
CA THR A 132 0.19 0.16 -5.34
C THR A 132 1.46 0.84 -5.85
N LEU A 133 1.60 1.15 -7.14
CA LEU A 133 2.80 1.84 -7.61
C LEU A 133 2.60 3.36 -7.66
N VAL A 134 1.57 3.82 -8.39
CA VAL A 134 1.36 5.25 -8.64
C VAL A 134 0.71 5.95 -7.44
N VAL A 135 -0.50 5.53 -7.04
CA VAL A 135 -1.26 6.23 -5.99
C VAL A 135 -0.57 6.09 -4.63
N PHE A 136 -0.10 4.90 -4.27
CA PHE A 136 0.68 4.69 -3.05
C PHE A 136 1.99 5.47 -3.07
N GLY A 137 2.75 5.43 -4.18
CA GLY A 137 3.99 6.21 -4.31
C GLY A 137 3.77 7.71 -4.09
N ALA A 138 2.73 8.28 -4.71
CA ALA A 138 2.33 9.67 -4.49
C ALA A 138 1.92 9.94 -3.03
N SER A 139 1.12 9.04 -2.46
CA SER A 139 0.68 9.10 -1.06
C SER A 139 1.86 9.11 -0.08
N ALA A 140 2.86 8.25 -0.32
CA ALA A 140 4.09 8.16 0.47
C ALA A 140 4.92 9.45 0.39
N VAL A 141 5.02 10.08 -0.79
CA VAL A 141 5.68 11.38 -0.95
C VAL A 141 4.95 12.46 -0.14
N VAL A 142 3.62 12.52 -0.22
CA VAL A 142 2.81 13.51 0.52
C VAL A 142 2.95 13.32 2.03
N LEU A 143 2.85 12.09 2.52
CA LEU A 143 3.05 11.75 3.93
C LEU A 143 4.41 12.23 4.42
N ASN A 144 5.48 11.86 3.72
CA ASN A 144 6.84 12.16 4.14
C ASN A 144 7.16 13.66 4.05
N ALA A 145 6.59 14.38 3.07
CA ALA A 145 6.68 15.84 3.02
C ALA A 145 6.03 16.51 4.24
N LEU A 146 4.87 16.01 4.69
CA LEU A 146 4.21 16.48 5.91
C LEU A 146 5.02 16.15 7.17
N LEU A 147 5.60 14.95 7.25
CA LEU A 147 6.47 14.54 8.36
C LEU A 147 7.72 15.41 8.47
N LEU A 148 8.34 15.78 7.34
CA LEU A 148 9.46 16.73 7.27
C LEU A 148 9.04 18.13 7.74
N ARG A 149 7.90 18.64 7.25
CA ARG A 149 7.39 19.96 7.58
C ARG A 149 7.02 20.11 9.06
N GLY A 150 6.39 19.07 9.62
CA GLY A 150 5.97 19.01 11.02
C GLY A 150 7.06 18.59 11.99
N ARG A 151 8.23 18.15 11.49
CA ARG A 151 9.34 17.60 12.29
C ARG A 151 8.86 16.49 13.25
N GLN A 152 7.86 15.71 12.81
CA GLN A 152 7.19 14.73 13.67
C GLN A 152 8.06 13.49 13.95
N VAL A 153 9.02 13.25 13.06
CA VAL A 153 10.04 12.19 13.13
C VAL A 153 11.41 12.77 12.73
N PRO A 154 12.53 12.04 12.95
CA PRO A 154 13.84 12.48 12.49
C PRO A 154 13.86 12.75 10.99
N SER A 155 14.55 13.81 10.58
CA SER A 155 14.61 14.22 9.17
C SER A 155 15.15 13.15 8.24
N TRP A 156 16.13 12.34 8.69
CA TRP A 156 16.68 11.25 7.90
C TRP A 156 15.62 10.21 7.53
N LEU A 157 14.66 9.94 8.42
CA LEU A 157 13.62 8.95 8.20
C LEU A 157 12.61 9.48 7.17
N ALA A 158 12.16 10.72 7.35
CA ALA A 158 11.21 11.32 6.41
C ALA A 158 11.83 11.60 5.02
N TRP A 159 13.13 11.92 4.93
CA TRP A 159 13.82 12.00 3.64
C TRP A 159 13.93 10.64 2.95
N TRP A 160 14.20 9.58 3.71
CA TRP A 160 14.22 8.23 3.17
C TRP A 160 12.85 7.85 2.59
N GLY A 161 11.76 8.12 3.31
CA GLY A 161 10.41 7.82 2.84
C GLY A 161 10.02 8.67 1.63
N LEU A 162 10.45 9.94 1.57
CA LEU A 162 10.22 10.81 0.42
C LEU A 162 10.92 10.27 -0.84
N ILE A 163 12.19 9.88 -0.72
CA ILE A 163 12.96 9.28 -1.82
C ILE A 163 12.32 7.94 -2.21
N GLY A 164 12.01 7.08 -1.26
CA GLY A 164 11.40 5.78 -1.51
C GLY A 164 10.06 5.88 -2.23
N GLY A 165 9.16 6.75 -1.75
CA GLY A 165 7.87 6.99 -2.39
C GLY A 165 8.02 7.54 -3.81
N GLY A 166 8.98 8.45 -4.00
CA GLY A 166 9.32 8.98 -5.33
C GLY A 166 9.83 7.91 -6.30
N LEU A 167 10.72 7.01 -5.84
CA LEU A 167 11.22 5.90 -6.65
C LEU A 167 10.10 4.92 -7.03
N LEU A 168 9.19 4.62 -6.11
CA LEU A 168 8.03 3.76 -6.39
C LEU A 168 7.08 4.41 -7.40
N LEU A 169 6.84 5.72 -7.27
CA LEU A 169 6.03 6.47 -8.22
C LEU A 169 6.66 6.47 -9.62
N VAL A 170 7.98 6.69 -9.72
CA VAL A 170 8.72 6.60 -10.99
C VAL A 170 8.58 5.22 -11.61
N ARG A 171 8.72 4.15 -10.82
CA ARG A 171 8.46 2.78 -11.29
C ARG A 171 7.05 2.65 -11.87
N GLY A 172 6.03 3.10 -11.13
CA GLY A 172 4.64 3.05 -11.56
C GLY A 172 4.42 3.76 -12.89
N VAL A 173 4.96 4.96 -13.05
CA VAL A 173 4.86 5.72 -14.31
C VAL A 173 5.51 4.97 -15.46
N ILE A 174 6.72 4.43 -15.28
CA ILE A 174 7.43 3.65 -16.31
C ILE A 174 6.58 2.45 -16.76
N GLU A 175 6.06 1.67 -15.81
CA GLU A 175 5.26 0.48 -16.12
C GLU A 175 3.89 0.83 -16.75
N VAL A 176 3.29 1.99 -16.42
CA VAL A 176 2.07 2.48 -17.06
C VAL A 176 2.29 2.77 -18.55
N TYR A 177 3.49 3.22 -18.95
CA TYR A 177 3.87 3.39 -20.35
C TYR A 177 4.22 2.05 -21.06
N GLY A 178 3.99 0.91 -20.41
CA GLY A 178 4.23 -0.42 -20.98
C GLY A 178 5.70 -0.84 -20.98
N VAL A 179 6.55 -0.16 -20.21
CA VAL A 179 7.96 -0.54 -20.09
C VAL A 179 8.13 -1.54 -18.95
N GLU A 180 8.39 -2.80 -19.30
CA GLU A 180 8.67 -3.85 -18.32
C GLU A 180 10.10 -3.73 -17.79
N LEU A 181 10.21 -3.40 -16.51
CA LEU A 181 11.49 -3.32 -15.83
C LEU A 181 11.99 -4.71 -15.43
N PRO A 182 13.31 -4.99 -15.50
CA PRO A 182 13.87 -6.22 -14.94
C PRO A 182 13.55 -6.36 -13.44
N VAL A 183 13.39 -7.59 -12.96
CA VAL A 183 13.03 -7.89 -11.55
C VAL A 183 13.95 -7.17 -10.55
N ALA A 184 15.25 -7.10 -10.83
CA ALA A 184 16.20 -6.37 -9.99
C ALA A 184 15.90 -4.86 -9.91
N ALA A 185 15.54 -4.22 -11.03
CA ALA A 185 15.19 -2.80 -11.07
C ALA A 185 13.86 -2.54 -10.34
N GLN A 186 12.87 -3.42 -10.53
CA GLN A 186 11.61 -3.37 -9.79
C GLN A 186 11.83 -3.40 -8.27
N ALA A 187 12.70 -4.30 -7.80
CA ALA A 187 13.06 -4.42 -6.39
C ALA A 187 13.80 -3.19 -5.88
N VAL A 188 14.78 -2.66 -6.62
CA VAL A 188 15.53 -1.45 -6.23
C VAL A 188 14.62 -0.22 -6.12
N LEU A 189 13.60 -0.09 -6.97
CA LEU A 189 12.69 1.04 -6.93
C LEU A 189 11.61 0.93 -5.84
N ALA A 190 11.25 -0.29 -5.41
CA ALA A 190 10.19 -0.52 -4.42
C ALA A 190 10.71 -0.78 -3.00
N ALA A 191 11.86 -1.45 -2.85
CA ALA A 191 12.41 -1.81 -1.54
C ALA A 191 12.66 -0.62 -0.61
N PRO A 192 13.14 0.56 -1.08
CA PRO A 192 13.42 1.67 -0.20
C PRO A 192 12.20 2.12 0.61
N ILE A 193 11.02 2.25 -0.01
CA ILE A 193 9.81 2.64 0.72
C ILE A 193 9.25 1.51 1.58
N GLY A 194 9.29 0.26 1.10
CA GLY A 194 8.83 -0.89 1.88
C GLY A 194 9.62 -1.07 3.18
N ILE A 195 10.95 -0.88 3.13
CA ILE A 195 11.79 -0.95 4.32
C ILE A 195 11.56 0.29 5.20
N GLU A 196 11.43 1.47 4.61
CA GLU A 196 11.18 2.71 5.36
C GLU A 196 9.89 2.62 6.17
N GLU A 197 8.78 2.15 5.59
CA GLU A 197 7.52 2.00 6.32
C GLU A 197 7.64 1.07 7.54
N MET A 198 8.47 0.02 7.45
CA MET A 198 8.74 -0.86 8.60
C MET A 198 9.56 -0.18 9.70
N VAL A 199 10.55 0.61 9.31
CA VAL A 199 11.32 1.42 10.26
C VAL A 199 10.45 2.51 10.88
N PHE A 200 9.61 3.18 10.09
CA PHE A 200 8.65 4.18 10.56
C PHE A 200 7.60 3.58 11.49
N ALA A 201 7.06 2.41 11.17
CA ALA A 201 6.14 1.70 12.06
C ALA A 201 6.77 1.38 13.42
N GLY A 202 8.00 0.84 13.41
CA GLY A 202 8.76 0.61 14.64
C GLY A 202 9.02 1.90 15.43
N TRP A 203 9.34 2.98 14.73
CA TRP A 203 9.51 4.31 15.33
C TRP A 203 8.23 4.80 16.01
N LEU A 204 7.09 4.72 15.33
CA LEU A 204 5.77 5.10 15.85
C LEU A 204 5.40 4.32 17.12
N ILE A 205 5.71 3.02 17.15
CA ILE A 205 5.41 2.15 18.30
C ILE A 205 6.30 2.49 19.50
N VAL A 206 7.62 2.61 19.29
CA VAL A 206 8.60 2.75 20.37
C VAL A 206 8.73 4.20 20.86
N LYS A 207 8.77 5.16 19.93
CA LYS A 207 9.05 6.59 20.22
C LYS A 207 7.79 7.45 20.07
N GLY A 208 6.94 7.15 19.09
CA GLY A 208 5.78 7.96 18.74
C GLY A 208 6.15 9.23 17.94
N LEU A 209 5.15 10.09 17.74
CA LEU A 209 5.27 11.36 17.03
C LEU A 209 5.67 12.49 17.98
N ALA A 210 6.48 13.44 17.51
CA ALA A 210 6.82 14.63 18.28
C ALA A 210 5.55 15.47 18.58
N PRO A 211 5.44 16.08 19.78
CA PRO A 211 4.41 17.08 20.04
C PRO A 211 4.57 18.25 19.08
N ALA A 212 3.46 18.87 18.67
CA ALA A 212 3.53 20.18 18.03
C ALA A 212 4.22 21.13 19.02
N GLU A 213 5.45 21.55 18.74
CA GLU A 213 5.99 22.72 19.42
C GLU A 213 5.01 23.86 19.14
N SER A 214 4.50 24.48 20.20
CA SER A 214 3.89 25.79 20.09
C SER A 214 4.94 26.67 19.42
N ARG A 215 4.76 26.99 18.14
CA ARG A 215 5.54 28.00 17.47
C ARG A 215 5.19 29.32 18.16
N GLY A 216 5.96 29.63 19.19
CA GLY A 216 5.94 30.89 19.91
C GLY A 216 7.15 31.71 19.50
N ALA A 217 6.89 33.01 19.30
CA ALA A 217 7.74 34.10 18.82
C ALA A 217 7.85 34.21 17.30
#